data_AF-A0A2S2DM72-F1
#
_entry.id   AF-A0A2S2DM72-F1
#
_cell.length_a   1.000
_cell.length_b   1.000
_cell.length_c   1.000
_cell.angle_alpha   90.00
_cell.angle_beta   90.00
_cell.angle_gamma   90.00
#
_symmetry.space_group_name_H-M   'P 1'
#
loop_
_entity.id
_entity.type
_entity.pdbx_description
1 polymer ?
#
loop_
_entity_poly.entity_id
_entity_poly.type
_entity_poly.pdbx_seq_one_letter_code
_entity_poly.pdbx_strand_id
1 'polypeptide(L)'
;MKYTGFFLAVTILAGAAIAATPASPAVQSMERLAGVYKHRFMSAFIVPGKDETESYQAEDIVEIVPYDSDHVYVRVHLDFFNGHTCGIYGMARFEDGMFVYRDPEPPTAGDAPCVLKIGEKNGKLTLTDRVPFDAGRTCEAYCGARGSLNYDIGMDKRRPIRHLERLKGSRQYKDARDALLQSTPAS
;
A
#
# COMPACT_ATOMS: atom_id res chain seq x y z
N MET A 1 -80.09 -0.39 14.42
CA MET A 1 -78.74 0.19 14.21
C MET A 1 -78.10 0.45 15.57
N LYS A 2 -77.00 -0.23 15.91
CA LYS A 2 -75.98 0.20 16.88
C LYS A 2 -74.79 -0.78 16.77
N TYR A 3 -73.65 -0.24 16.33
CA TYR A 3 -72.42 -0.96 16.00
C TYR A 3 -71.62 -1.28 17.27
N THR A 4 -71.22 -2.54 17.42
CA THR A 4 -70.28 -3.02 18.44
C THR A 4 -68.86 -2.69 17.97
N GLY A 5 -68.16 -1.82 18.71
CA GLY A 5 -66.80 -1.38 18.40
C GLY A 5 -65.76 -2.43 18.76
N PHE A 6 -64.91 -2.79 17.80
CA PHE A 6 -63.68 -3.54 18.00
C PHE A 6 -62.55 -2.58 18.38
N PHE A 7 -61.98 -2.71 19.57
CA PHE A 7 -60.72 -2.08 19.95
C PHE A 7 -59.56 -2.93 19.41
N LEU A 8 -58.84 -2.39 18.41
CA LEU A 8 -57.60 -2.98 17.89
C LEU A 8 -56.43 -2.27 18.58
N ALA A 9 -55.77 -2.96 19.51
CA ALA A 9 -54.54 -2.49 20.13
C ALA A 9 -53.38 -2.67 19.15
N VAL A 10 -52.82 -1.57 18.67
CA VAL A 10 -51.61 -1.54 17.84
C VAL A 10 -50.40 -1.45 18.78
N THR A 11 -49.68 -2.55 18.94
CA THR A 11 -48.36 -2.58 19.60
C THR A 11 -47.29 -2.12 18.62
N ILE A 12 -46.74 -0.93 18.87
CA ILE A 12 -45.59 -0.38 18.12
C ILE A 12 -44.31 -1.04 18.65
N LEU A 13 -43.73 -1.97 17.87
CA LEU A 13 -42.36 -2.44 18.12
C LEU A 13 -41.38 -1.32 17.78
N ALA A 14 -40.80 -0.69 18.80
CA ALA A 14 -39.66 0.21 18.65
C ALA A 14 -38.40 -0.61 18.34
N GLY A 15 -38.13 -0.84 17.06
CA GLY A 15 -36.86 -1.41 16.60
C GLY A 15 -35.75 -0.37 16.76
N ALA A 16 -34.82 -0.60 17.68
CA ALA A 16 -33.59 0.16 17.77
C ALA A 16 -32.75 -0.12 16.51
N ALA A 17 -32.85 0.76 15.51
CA ALA A 17 -31.98 0.74 14.36
C ALA A 17 -30.57 1.11 14.82
N ILE A 18 -29.66 0.12 14.88
CA ILE A 18 -28.24 0.35 15.06
C ILE A 18 -27.75 1.05 13.78
N ALA A 19 -27.64 2.38 13.82
CA ALA A 19 -27.08 3.15 12.73
C ALA A 19 -25.59 2.79 12.60
N ALA A 20 -25.23 2.11 11.50
CA ALA A 20 -23.83 1.84 11.19
C ALA A 20 -23.11 3.18 10.93
N THR A 21 -22.12 3.51 11.75
CA THR A 21 -21.24 4.64 11.48
C THR A 21 -20.47 4.40 10.19
N PRO A 22 -20.41 5.37 9.26
CA PRO A 22 -19.67 5.22 8.02
C PRO A 22 -18.19 5.00 8.30
N ALA A 23 -17.57 4.07 7.57
CA ALA A 23 -16.14 3.79 7.68
C ALA A 23 -15.31 5.05 7.42
N SER A 24 -14.20 5.23 8.14
CA SER A 24 -13.31 6.37 7.92
C SER A 24 -12.72 6.37 6.50
N PRO A 25 -12.29 7.53 5.95
CA PRO A 25 -11.63 7.58 4.65
C PRO A 25 -10.40 6.65 4.55
N ALA A 26 -9.68 6.49 5.66
CA ALA A 26 -8.55 5.57 5.76
C ALA A 26 -9.00 4.11 5.57
N VAL A 27 -10.02 3.67 6.32
CA VAL A 27 -10.56 2.30 6.23
C VAL A 27 -11.08 2.00 4.82
N GLN A 28 -11.86 2.92 4.24
CA GLN A 28 -12.34 2.75 2.86
C GLN A 28 -11.18 2.64 1.85
N SER A 29 -10.12 3.41 2.04
CA SER A 29 -8.93 3.37 1.17
C SER A 29 -8.14 2.08 1.35
N MET A 30 -8.01 1.58 2.59
CA MET A 30 -7.41 0.28 2.86
C MET A 30 -8.17 -0.85 2.16
N GLU A 31 -9.50 -0.88 2.27
CA GLU A 31 -10.33 -1.92 1.63
C GLU A 31 -10.21 -1.90 0.10
N ARG A 32 -10.09 -0.71 -0.51
CA ARG A 32 -9.87 -0.58 -1.96
C ARG A 32 -8.49 -1.03 -2.40
N LEU A 33 -7.44 -0.69 -1.65
CA LEU A 33 -6.06 -0.92 -2.06
C LEU A 33 -5.49 -2.27 -1.61
N ALA A 34 -6.01 -2.86 -0.53
CA ALA A 34 -5.47 -4.10 0.04
C ALA A 34 -5.45 -5.25 -0.97
N GLY A 35 -4.30 -5.91 -1.05
CA GLY A 35 -4.06 -6.99 -2.00
C GLY A 35 -2.61 -7.08 -2.45
N VAL A 36 -2.36 -8.00 -3.37
CA VAL A 36 -1.11 -8.10 -4.12
C VAL A 36 -1.36 -7.75 -5.58
N TYR A 37 -0.44 -6.96 -6.15
CA TYR A 37 -0.42 -6.56 -7.54
C TYR A 37 0.85 -7.13 -8.16
N LYS A 38 0.73 -7.74 -9.33
CA LYS A 38 1.85 -8.38 -10.03
C LYS A 38 1.88 -8.01 -11.49
N HIS A 39 3.07 -7.72 -12.00
CA HIS A 39 3.31 -7.55 -13.42
C HIS A 39 4.55 -8.35 -13.84
N ARG A 40 4.38 -9.27 -14.78
CA ARG A 40 5.48 -10.06 -15.34
C ARG A 40 5.87 -9.50 -16.69
N PHE A 41 7.17 -9.44 -16.93
CA PHE A 41 7.73 -9.03 -18.21
C PHE A 41 9.08 -9.72 -18.44
N MET A 42 9.55 -9.69 -19.69
CA MET A 42 10.90 -10.15 -20.01
C MET A 42 11.89 -9.02 -19.77
N SER A 43 12.85 -9.27 -18.89
CA SER A 43 13.98 -8.37 -18.64
C SER A 43 15.27 -9.03 -19.13
N ALA A 44 16.38 -8.32 -19.01
CA ALA A 44 17.66 -8.73 -19.53
C ALA A 44 18.81 -8.10 -18.74
N PHE A 45 19.92 -8.84 -18.57
CA PHE A 45 21.18 -8.31 -18.04
C PHE A 45 22.04 -7.80 -19.20
N ILE A 46 22.52 -6.56 -19.11
CA ILE A 46 23.57 -6.07 -20.01
C ILE A 46 24.91 -6.45 -19.39
N VAL A 47 25.62 -7.39 -20.01
CA VAL A 47 26.96 -7.81 -19.58
C VAL A 47 27.98 -7.02 -20.40
N PRO A 48 28.78 -6.11 -19.80
CA PRO A 48 29.78 -5.36 -20.53
C PRO A 48 30.78 -6.29 -21.23
N GLY A 49 30.99 -6.08 -22.54
CA GLY A 49 31.94 -6.87 -23.33
C GLY A 49 31.42 -8.22 -23.83
N LYS A 50 30.12 -8.51 -23.69
CA LYS A 50 29.45 -9.60 -24.40
C LYS A 50 28.39 -9.03 -25.33
N ASP A 51 28.30 -9.57 -26.55
CA ASP A 51 27.25 -9.23 -27.51
C ASP A 51 25.90 -9.90 -27.17
N GLU A 52 25.91 -10.82 -26.20
CA GLU A 52 24.76 -11.59 -25.78
C GLU A 52 24.07 -10.95 -24.58
N THR A 53 22.76 -10.71 -24.70
CA THR A 53 21.91 -10.26 -23.61
C THR A 53 21.25 -11.47 -22.96
N GLU A 54 21.56 -11.74 -21.69
CA GLU A 54 20.92 -12.83 -20.95
C GLU A 54 19.52 -12.39 -20.49
N SER A 55 18.49 -12.96 -21.11
CA SER A 55 17.09 -12.63 -20.81
C SER A 55 16.54 -13.48 -19.66
N TYR A 56 15.74 -12.88 -18.79
CA TYR A 56 15.07 -13.57 -17.69
C TYR A 56 13.64 -13.04 -17.50
N GLN A 57 12.78 -13.84 -16.86
CA GLN A 57 11.44 -13.38 -16.50
C GLN A 57 11.51 -12.60 -15.19
N ALA A 58 11.19 -11.30 -15.27
CA ALA A 58 11.07 -10.39 -14.14
C ALA A 58 9.62 -10.34 -13.62
N GLU A 59 9.43 -9.95 -12.36
CA GLU A 59 8.10 -9.77 -11.77
C GLU A 59 8.09 -8.59 -10.78
N ASP A 60 7.37 -7.53 -11.14
CA ASP A 60 7.01 -6.50 -10.18
C ASP A 60 5.97 -7.04 -9.19
N ILE A 61 6.15 -6.75 -7.91
CA ILE A 61 5.26 -7.15 -6.83
C ILE A 61 5.02 -5.96 -5.89
N VAL A 62 3.76 -5.60 -5.69
CA VAL A 62 3.34 -4.66 -4.66
C VAL A 62 2.33 -5.35 -3.75
N GLU A 63 2.60 -5.38 -2.45
CA GLU A 63 1.75 -5.99 -1.42
C GLU A 63 1.30 -4.91 -0.44
N ILE A 64 -0.01 -4.79 -0.24
CA ILE A 64 -0.63 -3.85 0.70
C ILE A 64 -1.48 -4.65 1.67
N VAL A 65 -1.13 -4.59 2.95
CA VAL A 65 -1.77 -5.34 4.04
C VAL A 65 -2.29 -4.34 5.07
N PRO A 66 -3.61 -4.29 5.34
CA PRO A 66 -4.15 -3.50 6.45
C PRO A 66 -3.51 -3.91 7.78
N TYR A 67 -3.12 -2.91 8.59
CA TYR A 67 -2.52 -3.11 9.90
C TYR A 67 -3.47 -2.69 11.03
N ASP A 68 -3.85 -1.42 11.07
CA ASP A 68 -4.80 -0.84 12.03
C ASP A 68 -5.80 0.10 11.33
N SER A 69 -6.34 1.12 12.01
CA SER A 69 -7.35 2.04 11.47
C SER A 69 -6.82 3.05 10.43
N ASP A 70 -5.53 3.32 10.42
CA ASP A 70 -4.90 4.33 9.54
C ASP A 70 -3.56 3.90 8.94
N HIS A 71 -3.07 2.70 9.25
CA HIS A 71 -1.82 2.17 8.70
C HIS A 71 -2.01 0.94 7.83
N VAL A 72 -1.17 0.85 6.80
CA VAL A 72 -0.95 -0.36 6.01
C VAL A 72 0.52 -0.76 6.06
N TYR A 73 0.79 -2.06 6.10
CA TYR A 73 2.09 -2.57 5.69
C TYR A 73 2.15 -2.58 4.16
N VAL A 74 3.20 -1.95 3.63
CA VAL A 74 3.54 -1.98 2.21
C VAL A 74 4.82 -2.76 1.99
N ARG A 75 4.87 -3.57 0.94
CA ARG A 75 6.10 -4.15 0.40
C ARG A 75 6.11 -4.02 -1.10
N VAL A 76 7.20 -3.48 -1.62
CA VAL A 76 7.41 -3.22 -3.04
C VAL A 76 8.68 -3.94 -3.47
N HIS A 77 8.59 -4.63 -4.60
CA HIS A 77 9.71 -5.14 -5.37
C HIS A 77 9.45 -4.79 -6.83
N LEU A 78 10.30 -3.98 -7.43
CA LEU A 78 10.21 -3.61 -8.84
C LEU A 78 11.47 -4.08 -9.54
N ASP A 79 11.30 -4.72 -10.69
CA ASP A 79 12.37 -5.02 -11.61
C ASP A 79 12.44 -3.93 -12.69
N PHE A 80 13.64 -3.66 -13.18
CA PHE A 80 13.85 -2.76 -14.31
C PHE A 80 14.62 -3.48 -15.40
N PHE A 81 14.35 -3.09 -16.64
CA PHE A 81 15.18 -3.52 -17.77
C PHE A 81 16.63 -3.13 -17.49
N ASN A 82 17.59 -4.04 -17.78
CA ASN A 82 18.99 -3.98 -17.36
C ASN A 82 19.28 -4.49 -15.93
N GLY A 83 18.45 -5.36 -15.35
CA GLY A 83 18.78 -6.10 -14.13
C GLY A 83 18.79 -5.29 -12.83
N HIS A 84 18.35 -4.03 -12.86
CA HIS A 84 18.22 -3.21 -11.66
C HIS A 84 16.92 -3.54 -10.94
N THR A 85 16.91 -3.36 -9.62
CA THR A 85 15.71 -3.56 -8.81
C THR A 85 15.55 -2.41 -7.82
N CYS A 86 14.29 -2.12 -7.47
CA CYS A 86 13.95 -1.35 -6.29
C CYS A 86 13.26 -2.25 -5.28
N GLY A 87 13.57 -2.08 -4.00
CA GLY A 87 12.90 -2.84 -2.94
C GLY A 87 12.71 -2.00 -1.69
N ILE A 88 11.46 -1.83 -1.25
CA ILE A 88 11.14 -1.11 -0.01
C ILE A 88 9.99 -1.78 0.72
N TYR A 89 9.99 -1.69 2.04
CA TYR A 89 8.90 -2.17 2.88
C TYR A 89 8.78 -1.31 4.13
N GLY A 90 7.59 -1.25 4.70
CA GLY A 90 7.35 -0.45 5.90
C GLY A 90 5.88 -0.26 6.23
N MET A 91 5.62 0.48 7.31
CA MET A 91 4.28 0.93 7.66
C MET A 91 4.03 2.31 7.03
N ALA A 92 2.96 2.42 6.26
CA ALA A 92 2.52 3.65 5.63
C ALA A 92 1.24 4.13 6.31
N ARG A 93 1.21 5.42 6.70
CA ARG A 93 0.08 6.04 7.37
C ARG A 93 -0.81 6.77 6.39
N PHE A 94 -2.12 6.75 6.58
CA PHE A 94 -3.05 7.51 5.77
C PHE A 94 -2.94 9.02 6.05
N GLU A 95 -2.51 9.80 5.06
CA GLU A 95 -2.34 11.25 5.09
C GLU A 95 -2.85 11.83 3.75
N ASP A 96 -3.71 12.85 3.80
CA ASP A 96 -4.18 13.59 2.62
C ASP A 96 -4.71 12.72 1.46
N GLY A 97 -5.41 11.63 1.78
CA GLY A 97 -6.02 10.74 0.78
C GLY A 97 -5.10 9.64 0.23
N MET A 98 -3.86 9.55 0.71
CA MET A 98 -2.89 8.52 0.31
C MET A 98 -2.27 7.86 1.54
N PHE A 99 -1.70 6.68 1.38
CA PHE A 99 -0.80 6.11 2.38
C PHE A 99 0.61 6.66 2.14
N VAL A 100 1.24 7.16 3.20
CA VAL A 100 2.57 7.77 3.17
C VAL A 100 3.48 6.96 4.06
N TYR A 101 4.45 6.30 3.44
CA TYR A 101 5.58 5.71 4.13
C TYR A 101 6.67 6.77 4.28
N ARG A 102 7.28 6.82 5.46
CA ARG A 102 8.46 7.64 5.77
C ARG A 102 9.52 6.71 6.30
N ASP A 103 10.69 6.73 5.70
CA ASP A 103 11.81 5.92 6.13
C ASP A 103 12.20 6.29 7.57
N PRO A 104 12.21 5.33 8.51
CA PRO A 104 12.62 5.59 9.89
C PRO A 104 14.11 5.87 10.01
N GLU A 105 14.93 5.48 9.03
CA GLU A 105 16.36 5.75 9.05
C GLU A 105 16.65 7.23 8.76
N PRO A 106 17.56 7.87 9.52
CA PRO A 106 17.95 9.25 9.24
C PRO A 106 18.60 9.34 7.85
N PRO A 107 18.26 10.35 7.04
CA PRO A 107 18.89 10.52 5.74
C PRO A 107 20.39 10.81 5.91
N THR A 108 21.16 10.45 4.88
CA THR A 108 22.57 10.87 4.79
C THR A 108 22.63 12.39 4.79
N ALA A 109 23.68 12.97 5.38
CA ALA A 109 23.84 14.42 5.44
C ALA A 109 23.80 15.05 4.03
N GLY A 110 22.80 15.89 3.78
CA GLY A 110 22.56 16.53 2.49
C GLY A 110 21.42 15.93 1.67
N ASP A 111 20.93 14.74 2.03
CA ASP A 111 19.82 14.08 1.35
C ASP A 111 18.47 14.37 2.02
N ALA A 112 17.40 14.29 1.25
CA ALA A 112 16.04 14.32 1.77
C ALA A 112 15.67 12.95 2.38
N PRO A 113 14.86 12.90 3.45
CA PRO A 113 14.34 11.64 3.96
C PRO A 113 13.49 10.94 2.90
N CYS A 114 13.61 9.62 2.78
CA CYS A 114 12.80 8.85 1.86
C CYS A 114 11.32 8.88 2.27
N VAL A 115 10.48 9.34 1.35
CA VAL A 115 9.03 9.38 1.51
C VAL A 115 8.38 8.74 0.29
N LEU A 116 7.61 7.69 0.50
CA LEU A 116 6.86 7.00 -0.55
C LEU A 116 5.37 7.21 -0.35
N LYS A 117 4.68 7.78 -1.34
CA LYS A 117 3.22 7.87 -1.36
C LYS A 117 2.62 6.74 -2.17
N ILE A 118 1.57 6.13 -1.63
CA ILE A 118 0.83 5.00 -2.19
C ILE A 118 -0.66 5.37 -2.22
N GLY A 119 -1.27 5.31 -3.39
CA GLY A 119 -2.69 5.65 -3.52
C GLY A 119 -3.30 5.14 -4.80
N GLU A 120 -4.53 5.56 -5.07
CA GLU A 120 -5.22 5.27 -6.32
C GLU A 120 -5.35 6.55 -7.15
N LYS A 121 -5.01 6.46 -8.44
CA LYS A 121 -5.25 7.54 -9.41
C LYS A 121 -5.66 6.95 -10.74
N ASN A 122 -6.76 7.43 -11.31
CA ASN A 122 -7.24 7.02 -12.64
C ASN A 122 -7.39 5.50 -12.81
N GLY A 123 -7.89 4.80 -11.78
CA GLY A 123 -8.06 3.34 -11.81
C GLY A 123 -6.76 2.54 -11.73
N LYS A 124 -5.67 3.17 -11.30
CA LYS A 124 -4.36 2.53 -11.05
C LYS A 124 -3.94 2.72 -9.61
N LEU A 125 -3.29 1.72 -9.04
CA LEU A 125 -2.42 1.89 -7.90
C LEU A 125 -1.20 2.69 -8.36
N THR A 126 -0.91 3.79 -7.67
CA THR A 126 0.23 4.68 -7.93
C THR A 126 1.16 4.70 -6.72
N LEU A 127 2.44 4.50 -7.00
CA LEU A 127 3.56 4.69 -6.08
C LEU A 127 4.38 5.88 -6.55
N THR A 128 4.80 6.76 -5.64
CA THR A 128 5.71 7.85 -5.99
C THR A 128 6.58 8.27 -4.80
N ASP A 129 7.89 8.32 -5.02
CA ASP A 129 8.89 8.81 -4.08
C ASP A 129 9.25 10.29 -4.30
N ARG A 130 8.44 11.00 -5.10
CA ARG A 130 8.59 12.42 -5.40
C ARG A 130 7.64 13.23 -4.54
N VAL A 131 8.20 14.10 -3.70
CA VAL A 131 7.40 14.95 -2.80
C VAL A 131 7.85 16.40 -2.93
N PRO A 132 7.08 17.29 -3.60
CA PRO A 132 5.84 17.05 -4.38
C PRO A 132 6.06 16.16 -5.63
N PHE A 133 4.98 15.73 -6.31
CA PHE A 133 5.02 14.74 -7.40
C PHE A 133 5.98 15.09 -8.56
N ASP A 134 6.26 16.38 -8.73
CA ASP A 134 7.16 16.97 -9.72
C ASP A 134 8.59 17.22 -9.20
N ALA A 135 8.87 16.90 -7.94
CA ALA A 135 10.19 17.04 -7.32
C ALA A 135 11.14 15.88 -7.63
N GLY A 136 12.36 16.00 -7.10
CA GLY A 136 13.35 14.93 -7.09
C GLY A 136 12.89 13.69 -6.32
N ARG A 137 13.51 12.55 -6.61
CA ARG A 137 13.26 11.28 -5.92
C ARG A 137 13.89 11.33 -4.52
N THR A 138 13.18 10.80 -3.53
CA THR A 138 13.66 10.77 -2.14
C THR A 138 14.16 9.40 -1.69
N CYS A 139 13.87 8.34 -2.45
CA CYS A 139 14.14 6.95 -2.05
C CYS A 139 15.19 6.26 -2.94
N GLU A 140 16.13 7.02 -3.52
CA GLU A 140 17.14 6.49 -4.45
C GLU A 140 18.02 5.40 -3.83
N ALA A 141 18.26 5.46 -2.51
CA ALA A 141 19.00 4.44 -1.75
C ALA A 141 18.41 3.03 -1.88
N TYR A 142 17.10 2.90 -2.12
CA TYR A 142 16.39 1.62 -2.30
C TYR A 142 16.39 1.10 -3.73
N CYS A 143 16.94 1.88 -4.68
CA CYS A 143 16.73 1.70 -6.12
C CYS A 143 18.02 1.62 -6.96
N GLY A 144 19.18 1.81 -6.32
CA GLY A 144 20.44 1.98 -7.03
C GLY A 144 20.42 3.14 -8.04
N ALA A 145 21.41 3.20 -8.93
CA ALA A 145 21.61 4.35 -9.82
C ALA A 145 20.55 4.54 -10.93
N ARG A 146 19.69 3.53 -11.18
CA ARG A 146 18.81 3.50 -12.37
C ARG A 146 17.36 3.08 -12.08
N GLY A 147 17.00 2.83 -10.83
CA GLY A 147 15.62 2.57 -10.42
C GLY A 147 14.90 3.83 -9.93
N SER A 148 13.60 3.72 -9.71
CA SER A 148 12.82 4.69 -8.92
C SER A 148 11.57 4.04 -8.36
N LEU A 149 11.09 4.50 -7.20
CA LEU A 149 9.79 4.08 -6.66
C LEU A 149 8.66 4.98 -7.20
N ASN A 150 8.63 5.14 -8.52
CA ASN A 150 7.57 5.83 -9.26
C ASN A 150 6.93 4.85 -10.24
N TYR A 151 5.79 4.28 -9.87
CA TYR A 151 5.21 3.10 -10.50
C TYR A 151 3.69 3.13 -10.52
N ASP A 152 3.10 2.67 -11.62
CA ASP A 152 1.65 2.56 -11.78
C ASP A 152 1.26 1.15 -12.21
N ILE A 153 0.26 0.56 -11.56
CA ILE A 153 -0.33 -0.72 -11.96
C ILE A 153 -1.85 -0.66 -11.90
N GLY A 154 -2.52 -1.22 -12.91
CA GLY A 154 -3.99 -1.22 -12.98
C GLY A 154 -4.63 -1.90 -11.77
N MET A 155 -5.70 -1.31 -11.24
CA MET A 155 -6.46 -1.89 -10.13
C MET A 155 -7.08 -3.26 -10.50
N ASP A 156 -7.24 -3.55 -11.80
CA ASP A 156 -7.65 -4.85 -12.33
C ASP A 156 -6.65 -5.99 -12.01
N LYS A 157 -5.39 -5.64 -11.68
CA LYS A 157 -4.35 -6.59 -11.28
C LYS A 157 -4.40 -7.00 -9.82
N ARG A 158 -5.22 -6.33 -8.99
CA ARG A 158 -5.38 -6.64 -7.57
C ARG A 158 -5.82 -8.08 -7.37
N ARG A 159 -5.12 -8.83 -6.53
CA ARG A 159 -5.49 -10.19 -6.12
C ARG A 159 -5.43 -10.33 -4.59
N PRO A 160 -6.22 -11.24 -3.99
CA PRO A 160 -6.03 -11.61 -2.60
C PRO A 160 -4.63 -12.18 -2.34
N ILE A 161 -4.03 -11.82 -1.20
CA ILE A 161 -2.70 -12.30 -0.81
C ILE A 161 -2.82 -13.73 -0.25
N ARG A 162 -2.54 -14.74 -1.07
CA ARG A 162 -2.66 -16.15 -0.67
C ARG A 162 -1.67 -16.56 0.42
N HIS A 163 -0.55 -15.85 0.53
CA HIS A 163 0.51 -16.11 1.51
C HIS A 163 0.53 -15.08 2.64
N LEU A 164 -0.64 -14.52 3.00
CA LEU A 164 -0.76 -13.44 4.00
C LEU A 164 -0.13 -13.81 5.35
N GLU A 165 -0.38 -15.02 5.86
CA GLU A 165 0.19 -15.47 7.13
C GLU A 165 1.72 -15.54 7.10
N ARG A 166 2.28 -16.03 5.99
CA ARG A 166 3.74 -16.05 5.78
C ARG A 166 4.30 -14.63 5.67
N LEU A 167 3.56 -13.71 5.05
CA LEU A 167 3.95 -12.30 4.95
C LEU A 167 3.97 -11.63 6.33
N LYS A 168 2.90 -11.78 7.13
CA LYS A 168 2.82 -11.27 8.51
C LYS A 168 3.86 -11.91 9.45
N GLY A 169 4.23 -13.16 9.20
CA GLY A 169 5.28 -13.86 9.94
C GLY A 169 6.72 -13.51 9.50
N SER A 170 6.88 -12.79 8.39
CA SER A 170 8.20 -12.47 7.83
C SER A 170 8.99 -11.49 8.70
N ARG A 171 10.32 -11.48 8.54
CA ARG A 171 11.20 -10.51 9.20
C ARG A 171 10.83 -9.08 8.81
N GLN A 172 10.63 -8.80 7.52
CA GLN A 172 10.31 -7.46 7.01
C GLN A 172 9.03 -6.88 7.63
N TYR A 173 8.00 -7.69 7.82
CA TYR A 173 6.77 -7.25 8.48
C TYR A 173 6.99 -6.93 9.97
N LYS A 174 7.77 -7.76 10.67
CA LYS A 174 8.13 -7.54 12.08
C LYS A 174 8.96 -6.26 12.25
N ASP A 175 9.99 -6.09 11.42
CA ASP A 175 10.86 -4.91 11.44
C ASP A 175 10.03 -3.63 11.18
N ALA A 176 9.12 -3.65 10.20
CA ALA A 176 8.22 -2.53 9.91
C ALA A 176 7.26 -2.19 11.07
N ARG A 177 6.68 -3.22 11.70
CA ARG A 177 5.80 -3.06 12.86
C ARG A 177 6.56 -2.48 14.05
N ASP A 178 7.74 -3.01 14.33
CA ASP A 178 8.54 -2.60 15.49
C ASP A 178 9.04 -1.16 15.33
N ALA A 179 9.40 -0.75 14.10
CA ALA A 179 9.69 0.65 13.78
C ALA A 179 8.49 1.59 14.01
N LEU A 180 7.27 1.19 13.60
CA LEU A 180 6.06 1.96 13.85
C LEU A 180 5.82 2.16 15.36
N LEU A 181 5.95 1.09 16.15
CA LEU A 181 5.77 1.13 17.60
C LEU A 181 6.79 2.04 18.29
N GLN A 182 8.03 2.10 17.79
CA GLN A 182 9.07 3.00 18.33
C GLN A 182 8.85 4.46 17.94
N SER A 183 8.19 4.71 16.79
CA SER A 183 7.89 6.07 16.31
C SER A 183 6.65 6.71 16.95
N THR A 184 5.83 5.92 17.63
CA THR A 184 4.63 6.43 18.32
C THR A 184 5.06 6.97 19.69
N PRO A 185 4.90 8.27 19.98
CA PRO A 185 5.25 8.80 21.30
C PRO A 185 4.42 8.07 22.36
N ALA A 186 5.07 7.65 23.44
CA ALA A 186 4.37 7.12 24.61
C ALA A 186 3.41 8.21 25.10
N SER A 187 2.11 7.97 24.90
CA SER A 187 1.01 8.82 25.36
C SER A 187 0.96 8.89 26.88
#